data_AF-A0A813DKW9-F1
#
_entry.id   AF-A0A813DKW9-F1
#
_cell.length_a   1.000
_cell.length_b   1.000
_cell.length_c   1.000
_cell.angle_alpha   90.00
_cell.angle_beta   90.00
_cell.angle_gamma   90.00
#
_symmetry.space_group_name_H-M   'P 1'
#
loop_
_entity.id
_entity.type
_entity.pdbx_description
1 polymer ?
#
loop_
_entity_poly.entity_id
_entity_poly.type
_entity_poly.pdbx_seq_one_letter_code
_entity_poly.pdbx_strand_id
1 'polypeptide(L)'
;MLSSTKMQLAQNRVKIFKALVTDWHPDRHASAGKERVATKVFQWLQVVKSWYLEESSASSEGHQQPLPDCGEDGSATLGAPNQYLHPSGALFQVW
;
A
#
# COMPACT_ATOMS: atom_id res chain seq x y z
N MET A 1 -13.87 11.35 -25.59
CA MET A 1 -13.91 9.87 -25.60
C MET A 1 -13.19 9.29 -24.38
N LEU A 2 -11.87 9.51 -24.19
CA LEU A 2 -11.10 8.93 -23.08
C LEU A 2 -11.66 9.23 -21.67
N SER A 3 -12.17 10.44 -21.42
CA SER A 3 -12.74 10.82 -20.11
C SER A 3 -13.99 10.03 -19.75
N SER A 4 -14.82 9.67 -20.74
CA SER A 4 -16.02 8.85 -20.55
C SER A 4 -15.65 7.42 -20.16
N THR A 5 -14.67 6.83 -20.86
CA THR A 5 -14.16 5.48 -20.56
C THR A 5 -13.54 5.38 -19.17
N LYS A 6 -12.75 6.38 -18.75
CA LYS A 6 -12.16 6.45 -17.40
C LYS A 6 -13.25 6.52 -16.32
N MET A 7 -14.28 7.34 -16.54
CA MET A 7 -15.37 7.49 -15.58
C MET A 7 -16.21 6.20 -15.45
N GLN A 8 -16.49 5.53 -16.57
CA GLN A 8 -17.19 4.24 -16.57
C GLN A 8 -16.37 3.15 -15.86
N LEU A 9 -15.04 3.14 -16.03
CA LEU A 9 -14.17 2.21 -15.32
C LEU A 9 -14.19 2.43 -13.81
N ALA A 10 -14.11 3.68 -13.36
CA ALA A 10 -14.22 4.03 -11.93
C ALA A 10 -15.56 3.58 -11.33
N GLN A 11 -16.67 3.83 -12.04
CA GLN A 11 -18.00 3.37 -11.62
C GLN A 11 -18.09 1.84 -11.54
N ASN A 12 -17.50 1.12 -12.51
CA ASN A 12 -17.47 -0.33 -12.49
C ASN A 12 -16.63 -0.89 -11.34
N ARG A 13 -15.47 -0.30 -11.04
CA ARG A 13 -14.62 -0.68 -9.89
C ARG A 13 -15.40 -0.57 -8.58
N VAL A 14 -16.12 0.55 -8.38
CA VAL A 14 -16.97 0.75 -7.19
C VAL A 14 -18.06 -0.32 -7.10
N LYS A 15 -18.74 -0.64 -8.21
CA LYS A 15 -19.80 -1.67 -8.24
C LYS A 15 -19.25 -3.05 -7.88
N ILE A 16 -18.13 -3.45 -8.51
CA ILE A 16 -17.47 -4.74 -8.25
C ILE A 16 -17.02 -4.83 -6.81
N PHE A 17 -16.40 -3.77 -6.28
CA PHE A 17 -15.92 -3.75 -4.90
C PHE A 17 -17.06 -3.93 -3.89
N LYS A 18 -18.17 -3.19 -4.07
CA LYS A 18 -19.36 -3.34 -3.21
C LYS A 18 -19.93 -4.76 -3.26
N ALA A 19 -19.98 -5.37 -4.45
CA ALA A 19 -20.44 -6.75 -4.60
C ALA A 19 -19.54 -7.72 -3.82
N LEU A 20 -18.21 -7.62 -3.98
CA LEU A 20 -17.25 -8.47 -3.28
C LEU A 20 -17.33 -8.34 -1.75
N VAL A 21 -17.46 -7.11 -1.22
CA VAL A 21 -17.63 -6.87 0.22
C VAL A 21 -18.91 -7.52 0.73
N THR A 22 -19.99 -7.44 -0.05
CA THR A 22 -21.28 -8.03 0.31
C THR A 22 -21.23 -9.56 0.22
N ASP A 23 -20.55 -10.11 -0.78
CA ASP A 23 -20.43 -11.56 -0.99
C ASP A 23 -19.54 -12.22 0.04
N TRP A 24 -18.49 -11.56 0.48
CA TRP A 24 -17.55 -12.09 1.47
C TRP A 24 -17.79 -11.59 2.89
N HIS A 25 -18.95 -10.98 3.18
CA HIS A 25 -19.29 -10.58 4.55
C HIS A 25 -19.33 -11.82 5.47
N PRO A 26 -18.62 -11.83 6.62
CA PRO A 26 -18.54 -12.99 7.52
C PRO A 26 -19.90 -13.59 7.89
N ASP A 27 -20.91 -12.74 8.17
CA ASP A 27 -22.27 -13.19 8.52
C ASP A 27 -22.91 -14.09 7.47
N ARG A 28 -22.62 -13.90 6.17
CA ARG A 28 -23.17 -14.75 5.10
C ARG A 28 -22.52 -16.14 5.04
N HIS A 29 -21.35 -16.29 5.65
CA HIS A 29 -20.56 -17.53 5.66
C HIS A 29 -20.49 -18.19 7.04
N ALA A 30 -21.09 -17.57 8.06
CA ALA A 30 -21.16 -18.08 9.42
C ALA A 30 -21.81 -19.47 9.48
N SER A 31 -22.98 -19.62 8.84
CA SER A 31 -23.73 -20.89 8.82
C SER A 31 -23.06 -22.00 8.02
N ALA A 32 -22.13 -21.67 7.12
CA ALA A 32 -21.43 -22.62 6.26
C ALA A 32 -20.09 -23.11 6.85
N GLY A 33 -19.72 -22.68 8.06
CA GLY A 33 -18.42 -22.98 8.67
C GLY A 33 -17.22 -22.35 7.94
N LYS A 34 -17.47 -21.43 6.99
CA LYS A 34 -16.45 -20.75 6.18
C LYS A 34 -16.11 -19.35 6.68
N GLU A 35 -16.64 -18.96 7.84
CA GLU A 35 -16.45 -17.65 8.46
C GLU A 35 -14.98 -17.20 8.47
N ARG A 36 -14.05 -18.09 8.87
CA ARG A 36 -12.61 -17.75 8.91
C ARG A 36 -12.06 -17.34 7.56
N VAL A 37 -12.51 -17.99 6.48
CA VAL A 37 -12.07 -17.65 5.11
C VAL A 37 -12.72 -16.34 4.69
N ALA A 38 -14.02 -16.18 4.95
CA ALA A 38 -14.74 -14.95 4.65
C ALA A 38 -14.14 -13.73 5.36
N THR A 39 -13.80 -13.86 6.64
CA THR A 39 -13.11 -12.82 7.42
C THR A 39 -11.76 -12.46 6.81
N LYS A 40 -10.94 -13.43 6.41
CA LYS A 40 -9.65 -13.16 5.75
C LYS A 40 -9.83 -12.40 4.43
N VAL A 41 -10.78 -12.84 3.60
CA VAL A 41 -11.07 -12.16 2.32
C VAL A 41 -11.62 -10.76 2.56
N PHE A 42 -12.53 -10.60 3.52
CA PHE A 42 -13.13 -9.32 3.88
C PHE A 42 -12.09 -8.34 4.42
N GLN A 43 -11.18 -8.79 5.29
CA GLN A 43 -10.06 -7.98 5.79
C GLN A 43 -9.13 -7.55 4.66
N TRP A 44 -8.78 -8.49 3.76
CA TRP A 44 -7.99 -8.16 2.58
C TRP A 44 -8.69 -7.11 1.70
N LEU A 45 -10.01 -7.23 1.48
CA LEU A 45 -10.81 -6.24 0.76
C LEU A 45 -10.73 -4.85 1.40
N GLN A 46 -10.74 -4.74 2.74
CA GLN A 46 -10.59 -3.46 3.41
C GLN A 46 -9.20 -2.84 3.21
N VAL A 47 -8.15 -3.66 3.21
CA VAL A 47 -6.76 -3.20 2.96
C VAL A 47 -6.62 -2.66 1.54
N VAL A 48 -7.20 -3.35 0.54
CA VAL A 48 -7.06 -2.94 -0.86
C VAL A 48 -8.01 -1.81 -1.27
N LYS A 49 -8.98 -1.46 -0.42
CA LYS A 49 -10.02 -0.47 -0.71
C LYS A 49 -9.46 0.89 -1.16
N SER A 50 -8.44 1.40 -0.46
CA SER A 50 -7.88 2.73 -0.72
C SER A 50 -7.32 2.81 -2.14
N TRP A 51 -6.33 1.98 -2.48
CA TRP A 51 -5.70 2.02 -3.80
C TRP A 51 -6.59 1.48 -4.94
N TYR A 52 -7.53 0.58 -4.65
CA TYR A 52 -8.41 0.01 -5.69
C TYR A 52 -9.49 0.99 -6.14
N LEU A 53 -9.96 1.87 -5.24
CA LEU A 53 -10.99 2.87 -5.50
C LEU A 53 -10.43 4.29 -5.72
N GLU A 54 -9.17 4.54 -5.37
CA GLU A 54 -8.48 5.79 -5.71
C GLU A 54 -8.11 5.83 -7.20
N GLU A 55 -9.00 6.37 -8.02
CA GLU A 55 -8.64 6.89 -9.34
C GLU A 55 -9.47 8.11 -9.75
N SER A 56 -9.64 9.08 -8.83
CA SER A 56 -10.16 10.43 -9.17
C SER A 56 -9.78 11.55 -8.18
N SER A 57 -8.88 11.34 -7.20
CA SER A 57 -8.27 12.45 -6.44
C SER A 57 -6.82 12.64 -6.85
N ALA A 58 -6.60 12.90 -8.14
CA ALA A 58 -5.40 13.60 -8.59
C ALA A 58 -5.47 15.09 -8.17
N SER A 59 -5.67 15.32 -6.88
CA SER A 59 -5.30 16.52 -6.14
C SER A 59 -4.73 16.02 -4.82
N SER A 60 -3.65 15.28 -4.92
CA SER A 60 -2.71 15.12 -3.82
C SER A 60 -1.37 15.34 -4.47
N GLU A 61 -0.86 16.55 -4.25
CA GLU A 61 0.48 16.97 -4.57
C GLU A 61 1.42 15.81 -4.33
N GLY A 62 2.15 15.41 -5.37
CA GLY A 62 3.25 14.49 -5.22
C GLY A 62 4.29 15.15 -4.33
N HIS A 63 4.19 14.95 -3.02
CA HIS A 63 5.34 14.96 -2.15
C HIS A 63 6.10 13.67 -2.44
N GLN A 64 6.81 13.67 -3.57
CA GLN A 64 8.01 12.88 -3.70
C GLN A 64 8.89 13.31 -2.52
N GLN A 65 8.98 12.47 -1.49
CA GLN A 65 10.15 12.57 -0.63
C GLN A 65 11.35 12.39 -1.56
N PRO A 66 12.30 13.35 -1.62
CA PRO A 66 13.51 13.14 -2.39
C PRO A 66 14.16 11.87 -1.84
N LEU A 67 14.49 10.94 -2.74
CA LEU A 67 15.43 9.89 -2.37
C LEU A 67 16.66 10.58 -1.77
N PRO A 68 17.21 10.08 -0.65
CA PRO A 68 18.52 10.51 -0.23
C PRO A 68 19.46 10.27 -1.41
N ASP A 69 19.99 11.37 -1.93
CA ASP A 69 21.03 11.43 -2.94
C ASP A 69 22.12 10.44 -2.51
N CYS A 70 22.17 9.27 -3.17
CA CYS A 70 23.35 8.44 -3.14
C CYS A 70 24.40 9.22 -3.92
N GLY A 71 25.13 10.06 -3.19
CA GLY A 71 26.27 10.78 -3.70
C GLY A 71 27.29 9.78 -4.22
N GLU A 72 27.43 9.74 -5.53
CA GLU A 72 28.61 9.23 -6.20
C GLU A 72 29.28 10.45 -6.84
N ASP A 73 30.28 11.01 -6.16
CA ASP A 73 31.62 11.07 -6.72
C ASP A 73 32.58 11.86 -5.80
N GLY A 74 33.65 11.16 -5.38
CA GLY A 74 34.95 11.81 -5.20
C GLY A 74 35.47 11.98 -3.78
N SER A 75 35.88 10.88 -3.12
CA SER A 75 37.26 10.69 -2.65
C SER A 75 37.34 9.62 -1.56
N ALA A 76 38.12 8.58 -1.85
CA ALA A 76 38.50 7.56 -0.91
C ALA A 76 39.13 8.15 0.36
N THR A 77 38.60 7.81 1.53
CA THR A 77 39.40 7.71 2.75
C THR A 77 39.18 6.33 3.33
N LEU A 78 40.25 5.54 3.33
CA LEU A 78 40.31 4.21 3.93
C LEU A 78 39.97 4.26 5.43
N GLY A 79 39.14 3.33 5.87
CA GLY A 79 39.21 2.72 7.20
C GLY A 79 38.35 3.32 8.31
N ALA A 80 37.08 2.90 8.40
CA ALA A 80 36.36 2.86 9.68
C ALA A 80 35.25 1.78 9.63
N PRO A 81 35.06 0.95 10.68
CA PRO A 81 34.00 -0.05 10.71
C PRO A 81 32.63 0.63 10.66
N ASN A 82 31.76 0.17 9.75
CA ASN A 82 30.41 0.68 9.55
C ASN A 82 29.64 0.70 10.87
N GLN A 83 29.56 1.88 11.50
CA GLN A 83 28.76 2.09 12.70
C GLN A 83 27.44 2.76 12.33
N TYR A 84 26.34 2.06 12.60
CA TYR A 84 24.99 2.53 12.43
C TYR A 84 24.47 3.11 13.76
N LEU A 85 24.03 4.38 13.74
CA LEU A 85 23.38 5.03 14.87
C LEU A 85 21.87 4.81 14.79
N HIS A 86 21.32 4.04 15.72
CA HIS A 86 19.89 3.79 15.81
C HIS A 86 19.14 5.02 16.40
N PRO A 87 17.87 5.27 16.05
CA PRO A 87 17.06 6.38 16.59
C PRO A 87 16.95 6.45 18.12
N SER A 88 17.27 5.36 18.81
CA SER A 88 17.35 5.32 20.28
C SER A 88 18.67 5.89 20.84
N GLY A 89 19.58 6.35 19.99
CA GLY A 89 20.91 6.85 20.36
C GLY A 89 21.99 5.77 20.54
N ALA A 90 21.69 4.51 20.22
CA ALA A 90 22.64 3.41 20.35
C ALA A 90 23.44 3.19 19.04
N LEU A 91 24.75 2.97 19.17
CA LEU A 91 25.65 2.67 18.06
C LEU A 91 25.81 1.15 17.89
N PHE A 92 25.66 0.68 16.65
CA PHE A 92 25.79 -0.72 16.26
C PHE A 92 26.85 -0.88 15.17
N GLN A 93 27.72 -1.87 15.28
CA GLN A 93 28.64 -2.23 14.20
C GLN A 93 27.95 -3.18 13.21
N VAL A 94 28.01 -2.85 11.93
CA VAL A 94 27.50 -3.66 10.82
C VAL A 94 28.71 -4.27 10.09
N TRP A 95 28.71 -5.59 9.97
CA TRP A 95 29.76 -6.37 9.31
C TRP A 95 29.56 -6.40 7.79
#